data_AF-A0AAQ0QE03-F1
#
_entry.id   AF-A0AAQ0QE03-F1
#
_cell.length_a   1.000
_cell.length_b   1.000
_cell.length_c   1.000
_cell.angle_alpha   90.00
_cell.angle_beta   90.00
_cell.angle_gamma   90.00
#
_symmetry.space_group_name_H-M   'P 1'
#
loop_
_entity.id
_entity.type
_entity.pdbx_description
1 polymer ?
#
loop_
_entity_poly.entity_id
_entity_poly.type
_entity_poly.pdbx_seq_one_letter_code
_entity_poly.pdbx_strand_id
1 'polypeptide(L)'
;MAIVYPKGAQLTKIFLDGFDHTSKPELITDGNPLCIRFADIVYNIYLKCISWKGKPYPENDTRAQLPSRPEFEHFKSSDDRFLFLGYDPICDILVCWNPTMVKARLNRSSYVSFYSKRKLQEEVQDGKTVTAHLSNGDKYVLFKRNDIAAFLSMIEVHFPSLKDGNAESVSVTPSSNMTTTGVSVVGILDAIENDKSVMNFVDHLFPNHTALEIVAKCFNQFGDEYNNMRFQNWGSIISSYLKKHGKKS
;
A
#
# COMPACT_ATOMS: atom_id res chain seq x y z
N MET A 1 -31.29 11.96 -6.37
CA MET A 1 -31.41 10.50 -6.18
C MET A 1 -30.48 10.09 -5.04
N ALA A 2 -30.92 9.23 -4.13
CA ALA A 2 -30.03 8.67 -3.11
C ALA A 2 -29.03 7.72 -3.78
N ILE A 3 -27.74 7.85 -3.47
CA ILE A 3 -26.72 6.93 -3.98
C ILE A 3 -26.94 5.57 -3.33
N VAL A 4 -27.21 4.55 -4.15
CA VAL A 4 -27.37 3.17 -3.68
C VAL A 4 -26.00 2.52 -3.63
N TYR A 5 -25.59 2.10 -2.44
CA TYR A 5 -24.34 1.37 -2.23
C TYR A 5 -24.61 -0.13 -2.20
N PRO A 6 -24.31 -0.88 -3.28
CA PRO A 6 -24.53 -2.31 -3.34
C PRO A 6 -23.69 -3.05 -2.30
N LYS A 7 -24.18 -4.20 -1.84
CA LYS A 7 -23.52 -5.04 -0.82
C LYS A 7 -23.73 -6.51 -1.14
N GLY A 8 -22.85 -7.36 -0.60
CA GLY A 8 -22.95 -8.82 -0.72
C GLY A 8 -23.07 -9.26 -2.18
N ALA A 9 -24.02 -10.17 -2.44
CA ALA A 9 -24.26 -10.75 -3.77
C ALA A 9 -24.50 -9.71 -4.87
N GLN A 10 -25.14 -8.57 -4.56
CA GLN A 10 -25.35 -7.52 -5.56
C GLN A 10 -24.02 -6.91 -6.02
N LEU A 11 -23.10 -6.67 -5.09
CA LEU A 11 -21.78 -6.12 -5.40
C LEU A 11 -20.92 -7.15 -6.15
N THR A 12 -20.98 -8.43 -5.75
CA THR A 12 -20.34 -9.53 -6.48
C THR A 12 -20.85 -9.64 -7.90
N LYS A 13 -22.16 -9.54 -8.11
CA LYS A 13 -22.77 -9.52 -9.45
C LYS A 13 -22.25 -8.34 -10.29
N ILE A 14 -22.27 -7.13 -9.74
CA ILE A 14 -21.75 -5.92 -10.44
C ILE A 14 -20.30 -6.11 -10.86
N PHE A 15 -19.47 -6.67 -9.99
CA PHE A 15 -18.08 -7.00 -10.28
C PHE A 15 -17.95 -8.02 -11.43
N LEU A 16 -18.67 -9.14 -11.36
CA LEU A 16 -18.65 -10.19 -12.40
C LEU A 16 -19.21 -9.70 -13.74
N ASP A 17 -20.21 -8.82 -13.73
CA ASP A 17 -20.76 -8.14 -14.90
C ASP A 17 -19.77 -7.14 -15.53
N GLY A 18 -18.61 -6.89 -14.90
CA GLY A 18 -17.51 -6.11 -15.47
C GLY A 18 -16.66 -6.89 -16.47
N PHE A 19 -16.71 -8.23 -16.46
CA PHE A 19 -16.01 -9.05 -17.45
C PHE A 19 -16.84 -9.16 -18.74
N ASP A 20 -16.17 -9.01 -19.89
CA ASP A 20 -16.81 -9.29 -21.17
C ASP A 20 -17.08 -10.80 -21.34
N HIS A 21 -17.88 -11.16 -22.34
CA HIS A 21 -18.25 -12.56 -22.59
C HIS A 21 -17.07 -13.48 -22.91
N THR A 22 -15.95 -12.91 -23.37
CA THR A 22 -14.75 -13.65 -23.80
C THR A 22 -13.69 -13.80 -22.71
N SER A 23 -13.79 -13.02 -21.64
CA SER A 23 -12.82 -12.96 -20.54
C SER A 23 -13.46 -13.28 -19.19
N LYS A 24 -14.61 -13.96 -19.18
CA LYS A 24 -15.27 -14.36 -17.93
C LYS A 24 -14.35 -15.29 -17.12
N PRO A 25 -14.13 -14.98 -15.83
CA PRO A 25 -13.36 -15.86 -14.97
C PRO A 25 -14.20 -17.09 -14.59
N GLU A 26 -13.54 -18.17 -14.21
CA GLU A 26 -14.17 -19.29 -13.52
C GLU A 26 -14.46 -18.89 -12.07
N LEU A 27 -15.72 -19.00 -11.63
CA LEU A 27 -16.11 -18.77 -10.25
C LEU A 27 -15.91 -20.06 -9.44
N ILE A 28 -14.91 -20.09 -8.55
CA ILE A 28 -14.60 -21.23 -7.69
C ILE A 28 -15.47 -21.19 -6.42
N THR A 29 -15.61 -20.01 -5.82
CA THR A 29 -16.40 -19.82 -4.60
C THR A 29 -17.11 -18.48 -4.65
N ASP A 30 -18.43 -18.50 -4.52
CA ASP A 30 -19.23 -17.29 -4.35
C ASP A 30 -19.16 -16.78 -2.91
N GLY A 31 -19.35 -15.47 -2.72
CA GLY A 31 -19.31 -14.84 -1.41
C GLY A 31 -18.55 -13.52 -1.41
N ASN A 32 -18.07 -13.15 -0.22
CA ASN A 32 -17.20 -11.99 -0.03
C ASN A 32 -16.32 -12.23 1.21
N PRO A 33 -15.10 -12.79 1.04
CA PRO A 33 -14.36 -12.89 -0.23
C PRO A 33 -14.99 -13.85 -1.26
N LEU A 34 -14.91 -13.49 -2.54
CA LEU A 34 -15.15 -14.42 -3.64
C LEU A 34 -13.81 -15.02 -4.12
N CYS A 35 -13.85 -16.23 -4.67
CA CYS A 35 -12.68 -16.89 -5.26
C CYS A 35 -12.93 -17.12 -6.75
N ILE A 36 -12.04 -16.59 -7.58
CA ILE A 36 -12.10 -16.74 -9.04
C ILE A 36 -10.79 -17.25 -9.60
N ARG A 37 -10.84 -17.92 -10.75
CA ARG A 37 -9.68 -18.20 -11.58
C ARG A 37 -9.76 -17.40 -12.88
N PHE A 38 -8.70 -16.65 -13.16
CA PHE A 38 -8.57 -15.85 -14.37
C PHE A 38 -7.15 -16.01 -14.92
N ALA A 39 -7.03 -16.41 -16.19
CA ALA A 39 -5.75 -16.70 -16.85
C ALA A 39 -4.84 -17.63 -16.00
N ASP A 40 -5.40 -18.75 -15.52
CA ASP A 40 -4.75 -19.75 -14.66
C ASP A 40 -4.29 -19.25 -13.27
N ILE A 41 -4.60 -18.01 -12.92
CA ILE A 41 -4.28 -17.43 -11.61
C ILE A 41 -5.54 -17.39 -10.75
N VAL A 42 -5.43 -17.91 -9.53
CA VAL A 42 -6.51 -17.88 -8.52
C VAL A 42 -6.42 -16.59 -7.72
N TYR A 43 -7.54 -15.87 -7.63
CA TYR A 43 -7.68 -14.63 -6.87
C TYR A 43 -8.76 -14.77 -5.80
N ASN A 44 -8.39 -14.45 -4.56
CA ASN A 44 -9.31 -14.26 -3.45
C ASN A 44 -9.63 -12.77 -3.32
N ILE A 45 -10.85 -12.37 -3.64
CA ILE A 45 -11.21 -10.96 -3.80
C ILE A 45 -12.22 -10.58 -2.73
N TYR A 46 -11.87 -9.59 -1.91
CA TYR A 46 -12.82 -8.94 -1.01
C TYR A 46 -13.30 -7.63 -1.61
N LEU A 47 -14.62 -7.49 -1.77
CA LEU A 47 -15.27 -6.33 -2.38
C LEU A 47 -15.91 -5.43 -1.33
N LYS A 48 -15.71 -4.12 -1.45
CA LYS A 48 -16.42 -3.13 -0.62
C LYS A 48 -16.71 -1.87 -1.40
N CYS A 49 -17.84 -1.22 -1.15
CA CYS A 49 -18.07 0.10 -1.72
C CYS A 49 -17.17 1.17 -1.07
N ILE A 50 -16.71 2.10 -1.90
CA ILE A 50 -15.99 3.30 -1.49
C ILE A 50 -17.00 4.35 -1.05
N SER A 51 -16.77 4.97 0.09
CA SER A 51 -17.58 6.08 0.59
C SER A 51 -16.70 7.24 1.03
N TRP A 52 -17.32 8.41 1.21
CA TRP A 52 -16.65 9.52 1.87
C TRP A 52 -16.17 9.12 3.27
N LYS A 53 -14.95 9.53 3.64
CA LYS A 53 -14.36 9.26 4.95
C LYS A 53 -15.22 9.76 6.11
N GLY A 54 -16.03 10.79 5.87
CA GLY A 54 -16.88 11.45 6.85
C GLY A 54 -16.20 12.68 7.46
N LYS A 55 -16.97 13.46 8.21
CA LYS A 55 -16.45 14.67 8.89
C LYS A 55 -15.32 14.30 9.88
N PRO A 56 -14.30 15.15 10.05
CA PRO A 56 -14.12 16.48 9.46
C PRO A 56 -13.38 16.49 8.10
N TYR A 57 -13.22 15.34 7.46
CA TYR A 57 -12.37 15.23 6.26
C TYR A 57 -13.05 15.81 5.01
N PRO A 58 -12.30 16.37 4.04
CA PRO A 58 -12.87 16.85 2.79
C PRO A 58 -13.65 15.77 2.05
N GLU A 59 -14.66 16.14 1.26
CA GLU A 59 -15.42 15.18 0.43
C GLU A 59 -14.54 14.41 -0.56
N ASN A 60 -13.41 15.01 -0.93
CA ASN A 60 -12.40 14.37 -1.76
C ASN A 60 -11.73 13.17 -1.09
N ASP A 61 -11.74 13.08 0.24
CA ASP A 61 -11.13 11.98 0.98
C ASP A 61 -12.12 10.82 1.08
N THR A 62 -11.91 9.81 0.25
CA THR A 62 -12.75 8.60 0.22
C THR A 62 -12.01 7.41 0.84
N ARG A 63 -12.76 6.38 1.24
CA ARG A 63 -12.21 5.14 1.77
C ARG A 63 -13.09 3.93 1.49
N ALA A 64 -12.48 2.76 1.54
CA ALA A 64 -13.17 1.50 1.82
C ALA A 64 -12.66 0.91 3.14
N GLN A 65 -13.54 0.24 3.87
CA GLN A 65 -13.21 -0.39 5.16
C GLN A 65 -13.25 -1.91 5.05
N LEU A 66 -12.11 -2.52 5.35
CA LEU A 66 -11.90 -3.96 5.43
C LEU A 66 -12.13 -4.42 6.88
N PRO A 67 -13.18 -5.19 7.20
CA PRO A 67 -13.42 -5.68 8.55
C PRO A 67 -12.42 -6.79 8.92
N SER A 68 -12.26 -7.05 10.21
CA SER A 68 -11.62 -8.28 10.67
C SER A 68 -12.54 -9.48 10.43
N ARG A 69 -11.99 -10.60 9.94
CA ARG A 69 -12.73 -11.86 9.79
C ARG A 69 -11.85 -13.08 10.11
N PRO A 70 -12.40 -14.14 10.73
CA PRO A 70 -11.64 -15.37 10.98
C PRO A 70 -11.05 -15.97 9.70
N GLU A 71 -11.80 -15.94 8.59
CA GLU A 71 -11.35 -16.46 7.29
C GLU A 71 -10.10 -15.74 6.73
N PHE A 72 -9.78 -14.53 7.20
CA PHE A 72 -8.63 -13.76 6.71
C PHE A 72 -7.28 -14.19 7.30
N GLU A 73 -7.26 -14.97 8.39
CA GLU A 73 -6.01 -15.49 8.93
C GLU A 73 -5.33 -16.46 7.95
N HIS A 74 -6.11 -17.24 7.20
CA HIS A 74 -5.58 -18.14 6.18
C HIS A 74 -4.78 -17.39 5.11
N PHE A 75 -5.32 -16.28 4.61
CA PHE A 75 -4.69 -15.48 3.57
C PHE A 75 -3.41 -14.78 4.01
N LYS A 76 -3.21 -14.54 5.31
CA LYS A 76 -1.96 -13.92 5.80
C LYS A 76 -0.76 -14.83 5.61
N SER A 77 -0.94 -16.11 5.89
CA SER A 77 0.12 -17.11 5.91
C SER A 77 0.27 -17.87 4.59
N SER A 78 -0.72 -17.79 3.69
CA SER A 78 -0.66 -18.45 2.39
C SER A 78 -0.06 -17.53 1.32
N ASP A 79 0.43 -18.15 0.24
CA ASP A 79 0.85 -17.44 -0.97
C ASP A 79 -0.34 -16.98 -1.84
N ASP A 80 -1.57 -17.14 -1.34
CA ASP A 80 -2.78 -16.78 -2.07
C ASP A 80 -2.79 -15.30 -2.45
N ARG A 81 -3.20 -15.02 -3.68
CA ARG A 81 -3.43 -13.66 -4.15
C ARG A 81 -4.73 -13.12 -3.55
N PHE A 82 -4.59 -12.39 -2.45
CA PHE A 82 -5.69 -11.69 -1.83
C PHE A 82 -5.77 -10.24 -2.34
N LEU A 83 -6.86 -9.91 -3.02
CA LEU A 83 -7.13 -8.56 -3.51
C LEU A 83 -8.23 -7.90 -2.68
N PHE A 84 -8.00 -6.65 -2.26
CA PHE A 84 -9.06 -5.81 -1.74
C PHE A 84 -9.45 -4.79 -2.79
N LEU A 85 -10.70 -4.83 -3.25
CA LEU A 85 -11.23 -3.92 -4.25
C LEU A 85 -12.34 -3.03 -3.68
N GLY A 86 -12.20 -1.74 -3.96
CA GLY A 86 -13.16 -0.69 -3.66
C GLY A 86 -14.02 -0.40 -4.89
N TYR A 87 -15.34 -0.50 -4.80
CA TYR A 87 -16.25 -0.08 -5.87
C TYR A 87 -16.83 1.30 -5.60
N ASP A 88 -16.72 2.20 -6.57
CA ASP A 88 -17.37 3.50 -6.51
C ASP A 88 -18.59 3.53 -7.46
N PRO A 89 -19.82 3.45 -6.93
CA PRO A 89 -21.03 3.39 -7.75
C PRO A 89 -21.36 4.70 -8.48
N ILE A 90 -20.68 5.81 -8.13
CA ILE A 90 -20.91 7.11 -8.77
C ILE A 90 -20.15 7.19 -10.10
N CYS A 91 -18.88 6.77 -10.09
CA CYS A 91 -17.98 6.87 -11.24
C CYS A 91 -17.91 5.56 -12.07
N ASP A 92 -18.53 4.48 -11.57
CA ASP A 92 -18.45 3.10 -12.08
C ASP A 92 -17.00 2.61 -12.25
N ILE A 93 -16.19 2.81 -11.20
CA ILE A 93 -14.78 2.41 -11.16
C ILE A 93 -14.51 1.42 -10.03
N LEU A 94 -13.43 0.67 -10.19
CA LEU A 94 -12.82 -0.14 -9.14
C LEU A 94 -11.49 0.49 -8.72
N VAL A 95 -11.17 0.36 -7.43
CA VAL A 95 -9.88 0.72 -6.84
C VAL A 95 -9.26 -0.52 -6.25
N CYS A 96 -8.06 -0.89 -6.70
CA CYS A 96 -7.26 -1.95 -6.12
C CYS A 96 -6.13 -1.33 -5.28
N TRP A 97 -6.08 -1.64 -3.99
CA TRP A 97 -4.94 -1.29 -3.15
C TRP A 97 -3.85 -2.37 -3.26
N ASN A 98 -2.60 -1.97 -3.06
CA ASN A 98 -1.46 -2.89 -3.13
C ASN A 98 -1.71 -4.18 -2.32
N PRO A 99 -1.75 -5.36 -2.98
CA PRO A 99 -2.10 -6.62 -2.32
C PRO A 99 -1.17 -7.00 -1.16
N THR A 100 0.14 -6.77 -1.29
CA THR A 100 1.13 -7.04 -0.23
C THR A 100 0.81 -6.22 1.02
N MET A 101 0.50 -4.93 0.84
CA MET A 101 0.13 -4.03 1.93
C MET A 101 -1.23 -4.38 2.54
N VAL A 102 -2.20 -4.79 1.72
CA VAL A 102 -3.51 -5.27 2.17
C VAL A 102 -3.35 -6.52 3.05
N LYS A 103 -2.63 -7.54 2.57
CA LYS A 103 -2.37 -8.80 3.30
C LYS A 103 -1.72 -8.52 4.65
N ALA A 104 -0.69 -7.68 4.68
CA ALA A 104 0.00 -7.32 5.91
C ALA A 104 -0.93 -6.69 6.97
N ARG A 105 -2.03 -6.03 6.54
CA ARG A 105 -2.98 -5.33 7.42
C ARG A 105 -4.23 -6.13 7.75
N LEU A 106 -4.43 -7.33 7.19
CA LEU A 106 -5.56 -8.19 7.53
C LEU A 106 -5.65 -8.36 9.05
N ASN A 107 -6.86 -8.26 9.60
CA ASN A 107 -7.16 -8.45 11.02
C ASN A 107 -6.27 -7.65 12.01
N ARG A 108 -5.58 -6.57 11.59
CA ARG A 108 -4.81 -5.71 12.52
C ARG A 108 -5.69 -4.89 13.46
N SER A 109 -6.94 -4.67 13.08
CA SER A 109 -7.97 -4.00 13.87
C SER A 109 -9.34 -4.49 13.42
N SER A 110 -10.41 -4.16 14.17
CA SER A 110 -11.78 -4.52 13.78
C SER A 110 -12.17 -4.00 12.40
N TYR A 111 -11.63 -2.84 12.00
CA TYR A 111 -11.79 -2.25 10.68
C TYR A 111 -10.53 -1.50 10.24
N VAL A 112 -9.98 -1.90 9.10
CA VAL A 112 -8.84 -1.23 8.47
C VAL A 112 -9.36 -0.35 7.34
N SER A 113 -9.02 0.94 7.36
CA SER A 113 -9.38 1.88 6.30
C SER A 113 -8.31 1.94 5.23
N PHE A 114 -8.73 1.83 3.97
CA PHE A 114 -7.90 2.06 2.80
C PHE A 114 -8.44 3.28 2.06
N TYR A 115 -7.58 4.26 1.81
CA TYR A 115 -7.98 5.56 1.30
C TYR A 115 -7.78 5.67 -0.20
N SER A 116 -8.59 6.51 -0.83
CA SER A 116 -8.47 6.96 -2.21
C SER A 116 -8.95 8.42 -2.30
N LYS A 117 -8.91 9.01 -3.49
CA LYS A 117 -9.35 10.39 -3.73
C LYS A 117 -10.48 10.44 -4.75
N ARG A 118 -11.57 11.15 -4.42
CA ARG A 118 -12.72 11.34 -5.32
C ARG A 118 -12.31 11.92 -6.67
N LYS A 119 -11.48 12.96 -6.69
CA LYS A 119 -11.01 13.59 -7.93
C LYS A 119 -10.36 12.59 -8.89
N LEU A 120 -9.54 11.68 -8.36
CA LEU A 120 -8.90 10.64 -9.19
C LEU A 120 -9.90 9.59 -9.70
N GLN A 121 -10.97 9.33 -8.94
CA GLN A 121 -12.05 8.42 -9.37
C GLN A 121 -12.84 9.02 -10.54
N GLU A 122 -13.03 10.34 -10.55
CA GLU A 122 -13.71 11.09 -11.60
C GLU A 122 -12.88 11.20 -12.90
N GLU A 123 -11.56 11.13 -12.80
CA GLU A 123 -10.62 11.25 -13.93
C GLU A 123 -10.42 9.94 -14.72
N VAL A 124 -10.84 8.79 -14.19
CA VAL A 124 -10.64 7.48 -14.85
C VAL A 124 -11.48 7.38 -16.13
N GLN A 125 -10.83 7.00 -17.23
CA GLN A 125 -11.46 6.76 -18.54
C GLN A 125 -11.42 5.27 -18.89
N ASP A 126 -12.33 4.84 -19.76
CA ASP A 126 -12.34 3.46 -20.26
C ASP A 126 -11.02 3.11 -20.97
N GLY A 127 -10.54 1.88 -20.74
CA GLY A 127 -9.27 1.39 -21.24
C GLY A 127 -8.03 2.01 -20.60
N LYS A 128 -8.19 2.84 -19.55
CA LYS A 128 -7.07 3.49 -18.85
C LYS A 128 -7.09 3.19 -17.36
N THR A 129 -5.89 3.00 -16.82
CA THR A 129 -5.67 2.88 -15.38
C THR A 129 -5.01 4.16 -14.84
N VAL A 130 -5.40 4.56 -13.63
CA VAL A 130 -4.78 5.65 -12.88
C VAL A 130 -4.06 5.05 -11.70
N THR A 131 -2.75 5.29 -11.58
CA THR A 131 -1.96 4.86 -10.42
C THR A 131 -1.71 6.06 -9.51
N ALA A 132 -1.94 5.88 -8.22
CA ALA A 132 -1.73 6.92 -7.23
C ALA A 132 -1.05 6.39 -5.96
N HIS A 133 -0.42 7.32 -5.25
CA HIS A 133 0.23 7.06 -3.98
C HIS A 133 -0.32 8.03 -2.93
N LEU A 134 -0.61 7.52 -1.75
CA LEU A 134 -0.91 8.35 -0.59
C LEU A 134 0.39 8.90 0.00
N SER A 135 0.28 9.91 0.86
CA SER A 135 1.43 10.53 1.53
C SER A 135 2.23 9.57 2.41
N ASN A 136 1.65 8.44 2.81
CA ASN A 136 2.32 7.36 3.54
C ASN A 136 2.99 6.31 2.62
N GLY A 137 2.99 6.53 1.30
CA GLY A 137 3.53 5.60 0.30
C GLY A 137 2.56 4.52 -0.16
N ASP A 138 1.35 4.42 0.43
CA ASP A 138 0.37 3.41 0.03
C ASP A 138 -0.03 3.61 -1.44
N LYS A 139 0.25 2.61 -2.27
CA LYS A 139 -0.11 2.56 -3.69
C LYS A 139 -1.51 1.99 -3.89
N TYR A 140 -2.26 2.60 -4.81
CA TYR A 140 -3.51 2.07 -5.33
C TYR A 140 -3.68 2.38 -6.82
N VAL A 141 -4.45 1.54 -7.50
CA VAL A 141 -4.75 1.66 -8.92
C VAL A 141 -6.25 1.72 -9.13
N LEU A 142 -6.70 2.69 -9.91
CA LEU A 142 -8.09 2.89 -10.29
C LEU A 142 -8.28 2.54 -11.76
N PHE A 143 -9.42 1.94 -12.10
CA PHE A 143 -9.76 1.55 -13.46
C PHE A 143 -11.28 1.42 -13.59
N LYS A 144 -11.82 1.50 -14.81
CA LYS A 144 -13.26 1.31 -15.02
C LYS A 144 -13.64 -0.12 -14.67
N ARG A 145 -14.85 -0.31 -14.13
CA ARG A 145 -15.33 -1.65 -13.77
C ARG A 145 -15.28 -2.62 -14.95
N ASN A 146 -15.56 -2.14 -16.16
CA ASN A 146 -15.51 -2.92 -17.39
C ASN A 146 -14.08 -3.28 -17.86
N ASP A 147 -13.04 -2.67 -17.27
CA ASP A 147 -11.63 -2.95 -17.60
C ASP A 147 -11.02 -4.01 -16.66
N ILE A 148 -11.82 -4.70 -15.84
CA ILE A 148 -11.31 -5.65 -14.82
C ILE A 148 -10.46 -6.77 -15.43
N ALA A 149 -10.84 -7.30 -16.59
CA ALA A 149 -10.06 -8.33 -17.28
C ALA A 149 -8.68 -7.82 -17.74
N ALA A 150 -8.64 -6.60 -18.29
CA ALA A 150 -7.41 -5.94 -18.70
C ALA A 150 -6.52 -5.64 -17.49
N PHE A 151 -7.12 -5.14 -16.40
CA PHE A 151 -6.41 -4.89 -15.15
C PHE A 151 -5.81 -6.16 -14.56
N LEU A 152 -6.56 -7.27 -14.46
CA LEU A 152 -6.04 -8.53 -13.92
C LEU A 152 -4.90 -9.09 -14.77
N SER A 153 -4.98 -8.96 -16.10
CA SER A 153 -3.88 -9.33 -17.02
C SER A 153 -2.60 -8.51 -16.80
N MET A 154 -2.72 -7.28 -16.27
CA MET A 154 -1.60 -6.37 -16.02
C MET A 154 -1.30 -6.18 -14.53
N ILE A 155 -1.90 -6.98 -13.63
CA ILE A 155 -1.86 -6.70 -12.20
C ILE A 155 -0.44 -6.72 -11.64
N GLU A 156 0.44 -7.56 -12.18
CA GLU A 156 1.85 -7.65 -11.79
C GLU A 156 2.71 -6.51 -12.32
N VAL A 157 2.28 -5.83 -13.39
CA VAL A 157 2.90 -4.58 -13.85
C VAL A 157 2.54 -3.46 -12.89
N HIS A 158 1.28 -3.44 -12.46
CA HIS A 158 0.78 -2.49 -11.47
C HIS A 158 1.33 -2.75 -10.06
N PHE A 159 1.53 -4.01 -9.69
CA PHE A 159 2.05 -4.44 -8.40
C PHE A 159 3.17 -5.47 -8.60
N PRO A 160 4.41 -5.02 -8.85
CA PRO A 160 5.55 -5.91 -9.08
C PRO A 160 5.80 -6.91 -7.94
N SER A 161 5.44 -6.55 -6.72
CA SER A 161 5.53 -7.44 -5.54
C SER A 161 4.66 -8.71 -5.63
N LEU A 162 3.85 -8.87 -6.67
CA LEU A 162 3.11 -10.11 -6.95
C LEU A 162 3.89 -11.10 -7.83
N LYS A 163 4.95 -10.65 -8.52
CA LYS A 163 5.79 -11.52 -9.37
C LYS A 163 6.71 -12.40 -8.54
N ASP A 164 7.18 -11.85 -7.44
CA ASP A 164 8.07 -12.53 -6.52
C ASP A 164 7.24 -13.43 -5.59
N GLY A 165 6.82 -14.58 -6.11
CA GLY A 165 6.35 -15.71 -5.30
C GLY A 165 7.45 -16.33 -4.43
N ASN A 166 8.61 -15.68 -4.30
CA ASN A 166 9.55 -15.98 -3.24
C ASN A 166 9.11 -15.22 -2.01
N ALA A 167 8.62 -15.98 -1.02
CA ALA A 167 8.81 -15.61 0.36
C ALA A 167 10.22 -15.03 0.53
N GLU A 168 10.32 -13.75 0.87
CA GLU A 168 11.34 -13.34 1.82
C GLU A 168 11.05 -14.14 3.09
N SER A 169 11.61 -15.35 3.08
CA SER A 169 11.84 -16.12 4.27
C SER A 169 12.51 -15.17 5.25
N VAL A 170 11.76 -14.86 6.30
CA VAL A 170 12.35 -14.55 7.59
C VAL A 170 13.27 -15.74 7.88
N SER A 171 14.54 -15.61 7.51
CA SER A 171 15.59 -16.52 7.90
C SER A 171 15.80 -16.29 9.39
N VAL A 172 14.95 -16.94 10.18
CA VAL A 172 15.27 -17.28 11.56
C VAL A 172 16.44 -18.26 11.47
N THR A 173 17.66 -17.75 11.55
CA THR A 173 18.82 -18.58 11.83
C THR A 173 18.94 -18.69 13.35
N PRO A 174 18.84 -19.88 13.96
CA PRO A 174 19.08 -20.06 15.38
C PRO A 174 20.59 -20.26 15.63
N SER A 175 21.23 -19.38 16.39
CA SER A 175 22.39 -19.75 17.21
C SER A 175 22.76 -18.72 18.28
N SER A 176 22.55 -19.16 19.52
CA SER A 176 23.46 -19.05 20.68
C SER A 176 23.94 -17.67 21.17
N ASN A 177 23.28 -17.22 22.25
CA ASN A 177 23.82 -16.61 23.47
C ASN A 177 25.19 -15.88 23.43
N MET A 178 25.18 -14.54 23.59
CA MET A 178 25.83 -13.85 24.72
C MET A 178 25.55 -12.32 24.73
N THR A 179 25.06 -11.85 25.89
CA THR A 179 25.25 -10.54 26.57
C THR A 179 25.19 -9.19 25.81
N THR A 180 24.14 -8.44 26.15
CA THR A 180 24.10 -7.04 26.64
C THR A 180 24.68 -5.88 25.79
N THR A 181 23.79 -4.91 25.55
CA THR A 181 23.97 -3.49 25.16
C THR A 181 24.30 -3.15 23.69
N GLY A 182 23.31 -2.59 23.00
CA GLY A 182 23.47 -1.75 21.80
C GLY A 182 23.14 -2.46 20.48
N VAL A 183 21.87 -2.72 20.18
CA VAL A 183 21.43 -3.23 18.87
C VAL A 183 21.07 -2.03 17.98
N SER A 184 21.92 -1.71 17.00
CA SER A 184 21.47 -0.97 15.82
C SER A 184 20.56 -1.86 15.00
N VAL A 185 19.35 -1.38 14.74
CA VAL A 185 18.35 -2.09 13.95
C VAL A 185 18.78 -2.07 12.48
N VAL A 186 18.86 -3.24 11.84
CA VAL A 186 19.20 -3.35 10.41
C VAL A 186 18.25 -2.47 9.57
N GLY A 187 18.81 -1.58 8.75
CA GLY A 187 18.05 -0.62 7.93
C GLY A 187 17.57 0.64 8.66
N ILE A 188 17.97 0.88 9.91
CA ILE A 188 17.77 2.14 10.62
C ILE A 188 19.13 2.71 11.03
N LEU A 189 19.41 3.93 10.60
CA LEU A 189 20.59 4.67 11.07
C LEU A 189 20.22 5.48 12.32
N ASP A 190 20.88 5.16 13.43
CA ASP A 190 20.59 5.72 14.76
C ASP A 190 21.18 7.13 14.96
N ALA A 191 22.29 7.43 14.29
CA ALA A 191 22.96 8.73 14.34
C ALA A 191 23.71 8.99 13.02
N ILE A 192 23.76 10.24 12.57
CA ILE A 192 24.43 10.62 11.33
C ILE A 192 25.92 10.25 11.37
N GLU A 193 26.55 10.37 12.54
CA GLU A 193 27.97 10.03 12.72
C GLU A 193 28.31 8.54 12.49
N ASN A 194 27.30 7.66 12.48
CA ASN A 194 27.50 6.23 12.28
C ASN A 194 27.65 5.87 10.79
N ASP A 195 27.38 6.79 9.88
CA ASP A 195 27.61 6.61 8.44
C ASP A 195 28.32 7.82 7.82
N LYS A 196 29.56 7.60 7.37
CA LYS A 196 30.40 8.67 6.79
C LYS A 196 29.83 9.24 5.49
N SER A 197 29.12 8.45 4.70
CA SER A 197 28.52 8.89 3.43
C SER A 197 27.35 9.83 3.71
N VAL A 198 26.48 9.46 4.64
CA VAL A 198 25.36 10.30 5.09
C VAL A 198 25.88 11.58 5.77
N MET A 199 26.88 11.46 6.63
CA MET A 199 27.49 12.61 7.32
C MET A 199 28.08 13.62 6.34
N ASN A 200 28.92 13.18 5.38
CA ASN A 200 29.50 14.05 4.37
C ASN A 200 28.43 14.72 3.49
N PHE A 201 27.34 14.01 3.21
CA PHE A 201 26.23 14.55 2.44
C PHE A 201 25.46 15.64 3.21
N VAL A 202 25.19 15.43 4.51
CA VAL A 202 24.58 16.44 5.38
C VAL A 202 25.49 17.66 5.54
N ASP A 203 26.79 17.45 5.75
CA ASP A 203 27.78 18.52 5.88
C ASP A 203 27.93 19.36 4.61
N HIS A 204 27.78 18.76 3.43
CA HIS A 204 27.82 19.49 2.16
C HIS A 204 26.57 20.37 1.95
N LEU A 205 25.42 19.96 2.48
CA LEU A 205 24.17 20.70 2.34
C LEU A 205 24.03 21.84 3.35
N PHE A 206 24.61 21.69 4.54
CA PHE A 206 24.65 22.72 5.59
C PHE A 206 25.81 23.71 5.34
N PRO A 207 25.66 25.03 5.60
CA PRO A 207 24.49 25.75 6.13
C PRO A 207 23.50 26.24 5.07
N ASN A 208 23.69 25.89 3.80
CA ASN A 208 22.95 26.49 2.68
C ASN A 208 21.52 25.96 2.49
N HIS A 209 21.15 24.87 3.16
CA HIS A 209 19.82 24.26 3.10
C HIS A 209 19.15 24.22 4.47
N THR A 210 17.83 24.33 4.48
CA THR A 210 17.04 24.15 5.70
C THR A 210 17.08 22.70 6.19
N ALA A 211 16.85 22.49 7.49
CA ALA A 211 16.84 21.14 8.06
C ALA A 211 15.82 20.21 7.36
N LEU A 212 14.68 20.75 6.91
CA LEU A 212 13.66 19.97 6.20
C LEU A 212 14.10 19.57 4.78
N GLU A 213 14.82 20.45 4.07
CA GLU A 213 15.39 20.14 2.76
C GLU A 213 16.52 19.11 2.85
N ILE A 214 17.34 19.19 3.90
CA ILE A 214 18.39 18.20 4.18
C ILE A 214 17.75 16.84 4.46
N VAL A 215 16.68 16.79 5.26
CA VAL A 215 15.92 15.55 5.53
C VAL A 215 15.34 14.95 4.25
N ALA A 216 14.72 15.76 3.39
CA ALA A 216 14.17 15.30 2.13
C ALA A 216 15.26 14.78 1.17
N LYS A 217 16.40 15.48 1.08
CA LYS A 217 17.53 15.05 0.25
C LYS A 217 18.17 13.75 0.77
N CYS A 218 18.33 13.60 2.08
CA CYS A 218 18.85 12.36 2.68
C CYS A 218 17.88 11.19 2.50
N PHE A 219 16.57 11.43 2.69
CA PHE A 219 15.54 10.42 2.47
C PHE A 219 15.53 9.92 1.02
N ASN A 220 15.68 10.82 0.05
CA ASN A 220 15.71 10.46 -1.37
C ASN A 220 17.01 9.76 -1.79
N GLN A 221 18.14 10.13 -1.18
CA GLN A 221 19.46 9.60 -1.56
C GLN A 221 19.77 8.24 -0.90
N PHE A 222 19.34 8.05 0.36
CA PHE A 222 19.71 6.89 1.18
C PHE A 222 18.50 6.10 1.70
N GLY A 223 17.27 6.44 1.29
CA GLY A 223 16.04 5.80 1.76
C GLY A 223 15.97 4.31 1.43
N ASP A 224 16.56 3.88 0.32
CA ASP A 224 16.63 2.47 -0.06
C ASP A 224 17.64 1.69 0.81
N GLU A 225 18.75 2.33 1.20
CA GLU A 225 19.79 1.75 2.07
C GLU A 225 19.32 1.68 3.54
N TYR A 226 18.49 2.64 3.97
CA TYR A 226 17.84 2.67 5.27
C TYR A 226 16.32 2.53 5.12
N ASN A 227 15.91 1.41 4.52
CA ASN A 227 14.52 1.09 4.18
C ASN A 227 13.54 1.07 5.38
N ASN A 228 14.04 0.96 6.61
CA ASN A 228 13.23 1.04 7.83
C ASN A 228 13.18 2.44 8.44
N MET A 229 13.92 3.40 7.86
CA MET A 229 14.07 4.74 8.38
C MET A 229 13.02 5.68 7.79
N ARG A 230 12.02 6.01 8.61
CA ARG A 230 10.93 6.91 8.23
C ARG A 230 11.41 8.36 8.18
N PHE A 231 10.71 9.21 7.44
CA PHE A 231 11.00 10.64 7.36
C PHE A 231 11.12 11.33 8.75
N GLN A 232 10.32 10.89 9.73
CA GLN A 232 10.40 11.38 11.11
C GLN A 232 11.71 10.98 11.82
N ASN A 233 12.20 9.77 11.57
CA ASN A 233 13.47 9.28 12.09
C ASN A 233 14.63 10.09 11.49
N TRP A 234 14.62 10.29 10.17
CA TRP A 234 15.56 11.18 9.48
C TRP A 234 15.53 12.61 10.07
N GLY A 235 14.33 13.15 10.28
CA GLY A 235 14.14 14.44 10.93
C GLY A 235 14.77 14.52 12.32
N SER A 236 14.60 13.48 13.13
CA SER A 236 15.14 13.41 14.49
C SER A 236 16.68 13.36 14.52
N ILE A 237 17.29 12.48 13.72
CA ILE A 237 18.74 12.31 13.70
C ILE A 237 19.46 13.50 13.05
N ILE A 238 18.91 14.07 11.98
CA ILE A 238 19.46 15.26 11.31
C ILE A 238 19.33 16.48 12.22
N SER A 239 18.19 16.67 12.89
CA SER A 239 18.02 17.78 13.84
C SER A 239 18.98 17.65 15.03
N SER A 240 19.23 16.44 15.51
CA SER A 240 20.17 16.18 16.61
C SER A 240 21.62 16.45 16.18
N TYR A 241 21.99 16.02 14.98
CA TYR A 241 23.30 16.27 14.38
C TYR A 241 23.55 17.77 14.16
N LEU A 242 22.61 18.48 13.53
CA LEU A 242 22.71 19.92 13.28
C LEU A 242 22.73 20.74 14.57
N LYS A 243 22.03 20.32 15.64
CA LYS A 243 22.13 20.99 16.95
C LYS A 243 23.51 20.83 17.59
N LYS A 244 24.16 19.69 17.38
CA LYS A 244 25.47 19.34 17.95
C LYS A 244 26.64 19.94 17.16
N HIS A 245 26.51 20.03 15.84
CA HIS A 245 27.60 20.43 14.93
C HIS A 245 27.33 21.73 14.14
N GLY A 246 26.09 22.22 14.11
CA GLY A 246 25.67 23.44 13.42
C GLY A 246 25.94 24.74 14.19
N LYS A 247 26.55 24.67 15.37
CA LYS A 247 27.24 25.81 16.00
C LYS A 247 28.73 25.75 15.66
N LYS A 248 29.08 26.17 14.45
CA LYS A 248 30.42 26.71 14.19
C LYS A 248 30.25 28.18 13.85
N SER A 249 30.81 28.98 14.76
CA SER A 249 31.11 30.42 14.76
C SER A 249 30.58 31.28 13.62
#